data_AF-A0A4R8FVZ3-F1
#
_entry.id   AF-A0A4R8FVZ3-F1
#
_cell.length_a   1.000
_cell.length_b   1.000
_cell.length_c   1.000
_cell.angle_alpha   90.00
_cell.angle_beta   90.00
_cell.angle_gamma   90.00
#
_symmetry.space_group_name_H-M   'P 1'
#
loop_
_entity.id
_entity.type
_entity.pdbx_description
1 polymer ?
#
loop_
_entity_poly.entity_id
_entity_poly.type
_entity_poly.pdbx_seq_one_letter_code
_entity_poly.pdbx_strand_id
1 'polypeptide(L)'
;MSLRSASMTAEPIGQDMRPESPTPRQTRRRLRVCHECDWLVALPPLRAKQTADCPRCGHTLATRHHHPAERSLALAIAALIALVLAVTFNFVSFEVSGVSNRIELPQTAATLIGFDQPLVAISVALTIMVLPAVYLAGVIWLHAGLVQRVTLPASRYIARALAHLHPWMMADVFIIGALVSLIKIAGLASVSLGISFWAYCCFAVLLLVTTQSIDRDWMWFSLAGEPLAPEGSRTGNLAAPQGLGGCPTCGLVNRLDGHGHGRCRRCGERLHARLPHSLQRTWALLFASAVAYIPANVLPIMTTTYLGNSDPQTIIGGVVELWQAGSIPVALVIFIASVLVPVGKLIALAWLCIAARHNAGYHPVTRTRLYRLTEFIGRWSMVDIFVVAILAALIRADALMTITPGPAALAFASVVVLTMLAAITFDPRLLWETPVPEPSDKEARHA
;
A
#
# COMPACT_ATOMS: atom_id res chain seq x y z
N MET A 1 17.40 -53.54 -49.81
CA MET A 1 17.04 -53.13 -51.18
C MET A 1 15.55 -52.80 -51.18
N SER A 2 15.19 -51.54 -51.45
CA SER A 2 13.85 -51.03 -51.88
C SER A 2 12.63 -51.26 -50.95
N LEU A 3 12.09 -50.27 -50.22
CA LEU A 3 11.18 -49.16 -50.60
C LEU A 3 9.71 -49.53 -50.92
N ARG A 4 8.79 -48.83 -50.21
CA ARG A 4 7.43 -48.29 -50.57
C ARG A 4 6.33 -48.66 -49.54
N SER A 5 5.91 -47.72 -48.66
CA SER A 5 4.81 -46.72 -48.81
C SER A 5 3.41 -47.37 -48.87
N ALA A 6 2.31 -46.91 -48.26
CA ALA A 6 1.95 -45.86 -47.30
C ALA A 6 0.44 -46.07 -47.06
N SER A 7 -0.09 -45.78 -45.86
CA SER A 7 -1.44 -45.17 -45.76
C SER A 7 -1.58 -44.45 -44.43
N MET A 8 -1.66 -43.13 -44.54
CA MET A 8 -2.04 -42.19 -43.49
C MET A 8 -3.56 -42.22 -43.35
N THR A 9 -4.07 -42.41 -42.14
CA THR A 9 -5.41 -41.96 -41.78
C THR A 9 -5.27 -40.83 -40.76
N ALA A 10 -5.69 -39.65 -41.20
CA ALA A 10 -5.60 -38.39 -40.50
C ALA A 10 -6.46 -38.38 -39.23
N GLU A 11 -5.86 -37.84 -38.18
CA GLU A 11 -6.45 -37.54 -36.87
C GLU A 11 -7.30 -36.26 -36.98
N PRO A 12 -8.54 -36.22 -36.48
CA PRO A 12 -9.29 -34.97 -36.46
C PRO A 12 -8.76 -34.07 -35.34
N ILE A 13 -7.91 -33.13 -35.71
CA ILE A 13 -7.54 -31.97 -34.91
C ILE A 13 -8.73 -31.01 -34.91
N GLY A 14 -9.38 -30.86 -33.76
CA GLY A 14 -10.43 -29.85 -33.61
C GLY A 14 -11.44 -30.15 -32.51
N GLN A 15 -11.01 -30.17 -31.25
CA GLN A 15 -11.91 -29.93 -30.12
C GLN A 15 -11.40 -28.71 -29.35
N ASP A 16 -12.27 -27.71 -29.27
CA ASP A 16 -12.13 -26.50 -28.47
C ASP A 16 -11.58 -26.80 -27.07
N MET A 17 -10.31 -26.50 -26.87
CA MET A 17 -9.68 -26.51 -25.56
C MET A 17 -10.11 -25.25 -24.79
N ARG A 18 -11.39 -25.20 -24.40
CA ARG A 18 -11.82 -24.31 -23.32
C ARG A 18 -11.03 -24.75 -22.07
N PRO A 19 -10.40 -23.84 -21.31
CA PRO A 19 -9.74 -24.24 -20.07
C PRO A 19 -10.78 -24.94 -19.20
N GLU A 20 -10.57 -26.24 -18.96
CA GLU A 20 -11.41 -27.02 -18.06
C GLU A 20 -11.47 -26.28 -16.73
N SER A 21 -12.66 -25.75 -16.42
CA SER A 21 -12.93 -25.18 -15.12
C SER A 21 -12.56 -26.24 -14.07
N PRO A 22 -11.71 -25.93 -13.08
CA PRO A 22 -11.26 -26.92 -12.12
C PRO A 22 -12.49 -27.55 -11.47
N THR A 23 -12.59 -28.88 -11.59
CA THR A 23 -13.69 -29.70 -11.08
C THR A 23 -14.03 -29.23 -9.65
N PRO A 24 -15.30 -28.96 -9.31
CA PRO A 24 -15.67 -28.44 -8.00
C PRO A 24 -15.22 -29.43 -6.92
N ARG A 25 -14.10 -29.13 -6.27
CA ARG A 25 -13.62 -29.89 -5.11
C ARG A 25 -14.66 -29.73 -4.00
N GLN A 26 -15.31 -30.82 -3.62
CA GLN A 26 -16.30 -30.88 -2.53
C GLN A 26 -15.71 -30.63 -1.12
N THR A 27 -14.43 -30.24 -1.03
CA THR A 27 -13.80 -29.97 0.27
C THR A 27 -14.12 -28.55 0.72
N ARG A 28 -14.90 -28.41 1.81
CA ARG A 28 -15.15 -27.14 2.53
C ARG A 28 -13.91 -26.58 3.25
N ARG A 29 -12.75 -27.21 3.05
CA ARG A 29 -11.45 -26.81 3.60
C ARG A 29 -10.72 -25.94 2.57
N ARG A 30 -9.90 -25.00 3.07
CA ARG A 30 -9.05 -24.15 2.23
C ARG A 30 -9.81 -23.34 1.16
N LEU A 31 -11.06 -22.97 1.43
CA LEU A 31 -11.78 -22.03 0.56
C LEU A 31 -11.32 -20.60 0.83
N ARG A 32 -11.24 -19.77 -0.21
CA ARG A 32 -10.97 -18.34 -0.14
C ARG A 32 -11.89 -17.57 -1.07
N VAL A 33 -12.36 -16.41 -0.61
CA VAL A 33 -13.06 -15.44 -1.45
C VAL A 33 -12.04 -14.39 -1.86
N CYS A 34 -11.95 -14.11 -3.17
CA CYS A 34 -11.10 -13.04 -3.67
C CYS A 34 -11.63 -11.66 -3.22
N HIS A 35 -10.76 -10.85 -2.62
CA HIS A 35 -11.13 -9.51 -2.16
C HIS A 35 -11.38 -8.50 -3.29
N GLU A 36 -10.85 -8.73 -4.50
CA GLU A 36 -11.02 -7.83 -5.63
C GLU A 36 -12.26 -8.15 -6.49
N CYS A 37 -12.56 -9.42 -6.74
CA CYS A 37 -13.63 -9.82 -7.67
C CYS A 37 -14.69 -10.74 -7.06
N ASP A 38 -14.64 -10.96 -5.75
CA ASP A 38 -15.61 -11.73 -4.95
C ASP A 38 -15.76 -13.22 -5.36
N TRP A 39 -14.81 -13.73 -6.14
CA TRP A 39 -14.83 -15.11 -6.64
C TRP A 39 -14.43 -16.11 -5.55
N LEU A 40 -15.24 -17.16 -5.34
CA LEU A 40 -14.98 -18.22 -4.37
C LEU A 40 -14.15 -19.34 -5.00
N VAL A 41 -12.97 -19.60 -4.43
CA VAL A 41 -11.98 -20.55 -4.96
C VAL A 41 -11.55 -21.52 -3.86
N ALA A 42 -11.33 -22.79 -4.22
CA ALA A 42 -10.61 -23.74 -3.38
C ALA A 42 -9.11 -23.59 -3.61
N LEU A 43 -8.35 -23.26 -2.56
CA LEU A 43 -6.90 -23.19 -2.66
C LEU A 43 -6.32 -24.60 -2.89
N PRO A 44 -5.46 -24.80 -3.91
CA PRO A 44 -4.73 -26.04 -4.06
C PRO A 44 -3.74 -26.24 -2.89
N PRO A 45 -3.28 -27.48 -2.63
CA PRO A 45 -2.18 -27.69 -1.70
C PRO A 45 -0.91 -27.02 -2.26
N LEU A 46 -0.47 -25.92 -1.62
CA LEU A 46 0.73 -25.19 -2.00
C LEU A 46 1.98 -25.80 -1.36
N ARG A 47 2.99 -26.07 -2.19
CA ARG A 47 4.37 -26.38 -1.75
C ARG A 47 5.13 -25.09 -1.46
N ALA A 48 6.31 -25.20 -0.82
CA ALA A 48 7.17 -24.04 -0.60
C ALA A 48 7.50 -23.33 -1.93
N LYS A 49 7.51 -21.99 -1.91
CA LYS A 49 7.70 -21.07 -3.04
C LYS A 49 6.58 -21.07 -4.09
N GLN A 50 5.41 -21.64 -3.79
CA GLN A 50 4.25 -21.56 -4.69
C GLN A 50 3.26 -20.48 -4.25
N THR A 51 2.62 -19.87 -5.23
CA THR A 51 1.52 -18.90 -5.08
C THR A 51 0.22 -19.50 -5.62
N ALA A 52 -0.91 -19.06 -5.08
CA ALA A 52 -2.24 -19.32 -5.63
C ALA A 52 -2.87 -17.99 -6.05
N ASP A 53 -3.19 -17.85 -7.33
CA ASP A 53 -3.83 -16.66 -7.87
C ASP A 53 -5.30 -16.91 -8.18
N CYS A 54 -6.11 -15.87 -8.13
CA CYS A 54 -7.51 -15.92 -8.50
C CYS A 54 -7.63 -16.12 -10.03
N PRO A 55 -8.37 -17.14 -10.51
CA PRO A 55 -8.50 -17.41 -11.94
C PRO A 55 -9.31 -16.34 -12.69
N ARG A 56 -10.07 -15.49 -11.99
CA ARG A 56 -10.91 -14.44 -12.60
C ARG A 56 -10.17 -13.12 -12.78
N CYS A 57 -9.48 -12.64 -11.74
CA CYS A 57 -8.82 -11.32 -11.74
C CYS A 57 -7.29 -11.39 -11.66
N GLY A 58 -6.70 -12.56 -11.42
CA GLY A 58 -5.25 -12.72 -11.23
C GLY A 58 -4.72 -12.09 -9.93
N HIS A 59 -5.55 -11.89 -8.92
CA HIS A 59 -5.11 -11.44 -7.59
C HIS A 59 -4.52 -12.60 -6.79
N THR A 60 -3.35 -12.43 -6.18
CA THR A 60 -2.72 -13.47 -5.36
C THR A 60 -3.49 -13.69 -4.07
N LEU A 61 -4.04 -14.89 -3.91
CA LEU A 61 -4.86 -15.27 -2.76
C LEU A 61 -4.01 -15.81 -1.60
N ALA A 62 -2.95 -16.55 -1.90
CA ALA A 62 -2.05 -17.13 -0.90
C ALA A 62 -0.65 -17.33 -1.47
N THR A 63 0.38 -17.18 -0.63
CA THR A 63 1.79 -17.40 -0.99
C THR A 63 2.46 -18.24 0.06
N ARG A 64 3.16 -19.30 -0.34
CA ARG A 64 3.76 -20.26 0.57
C ARG A 64 5.27 -20.10 0.65
N HIS A 65 5.80 -19.75 1.82
CA HIS A 65 7.25 -19.61 2.03
C HIS A 65 7.88 -20.86 2.67
N HIS A 66 9.19 -21.03 2.47
CA HIS A 66 10.00 -22.03 3.18
C HIS A 66 10.31 -21.53 4.59
N HIS A 67 10.17 -22.39 5.61
CA HIS A 67 10.27 -22.04 7.05
C HIS A 67 9.68 -20.65 7.39
N PRO A 68 8.36 -20.44 7.20
CA PRO A 68 7.75 -19.11 7.28
C PRO A 68 7.90 -18.46 8.66
N ALA A 69 7.96 -19.26 9.73
CA ALA A 69 8.14 -18.80 11.11
C ALA A 69 9.53 -18.21 11.34
N GLU A 70 10.56 -19.04 11.15
CA GLU A 70 11.96 -18.72 11.44
C GLU A 70 12.48 -17.61 10.52
N ARG A 71 12.13 -17.66 9.23
CA ARG A 71 12.55 -16.66 8.25
C ARG A 71 12.02 -15.27 8.61
N SER A 72 10.71 -15.16 8.86
CA SER A 72 10.09 -13.87 9.18
C SER A 72 10.55 -13.34 10.54
N LEU A 73 10.82 -14.23 11.50
CA LEU A 73 11.40 -13.87 12.80
C LEU A 73 12.81 -13.29 12.65
N ALA A 74 13.71 -13.99 11.96
CA ALA A 74 15.09 -13.55 11.76
C ALA A 74 15.16 -12.22 11.01
N LEU A 75 14.37 -12.07 9.95
CA LEU A 75 14.27 -10.82 9.19
C LEU A 75 13.73 -9.66 10.04
N ALA A 76 12.70 -9.91 10.85
CA ALA A 76 12.12 -8.87 11.70
C ALA A 76 13.10 -8.42 12.80
N ILE A 77 13.86 -9.34 13.40
CA ILE A 77 14.92 -9.01 14.37
C ILE A 77 16.02 -8.18 13.69
N ALA A 78 16.49 -8.62 12.52
CA ALA A 78 17.52 -7.88 11.77
C ALA A 78 17.04 -6.47 11.39
N ALA A 79 15.79 -6.34 10.92
CA ALA A 79 15.18 -5.05 10.60
C ALA A 79 15.08 -4.15 11.85
N LEU A 80 14.71 -4.71 13.01
CA LEU A 80 14.59 -3.94 14.24
C LEU A 80 15.97 -3.45 14.72
N ILE A 81 17.00 -4.27 14.63
CA ILE A 81 18.39 -3.87 14.92
C ILE A 81 18.82 -2.76 13.95
N ALA A 82 18.58 -2.92 12.65
CA ALA A 82 18.91 -1.91 11.65
C ALA A 82 18.19 -0.58 11.91
N LEU A 83 16.93 -0.61 12.37
CA LEU A 83 16.19 0.58 12.78
C LEU A 83 16.82 1.27 14.00
N VAL A 84 17.20 0.50 15.03
CA VAL A 84 17.88 1.05 16.22
C VAL A 84 19.21 1.70 15.85
N LEU A 85 19.98 1.08 14.96
CA LEU A 85 21.22 1.66 14.45
C LEU A 85 20.93 2.95 13.67
N ALA A 86 19.92 2.96 12.79
CA ALA A 86 19.54 4.14 12.02
C ALA A 86 19.09 5.34 12.88
N VAL A 87 18.51 5.08 14.05
CA VAL A 87 18.04 6.14 14.97
C VAL A 87 19.15 6.67 15.86
N THR A 88 20.16 5.86 16.18
CA THR A 88 21.22 6.21 17.15
C THR A 88 22.37 7.02 16.55
N PHE A 89 22.72 6.81 15.27
CA PHE A 89 23.86 7.50 14.64
C PHE A 89 23.44 8.73 13.81
N ASN A 90 24.42 9.50 13.36
CA ASN A 90 24.21 10.65 12.49
C ASN A 90 23.71 10.20 11.11
N PHE A 91 22.65 10.85 10.63
CA PHE A 91 22.05 10.59 9.33
C PHE A 91 22.82 11.30 8.22
N VAL A 92 22.98 12.62 8.36
CA VAL A 92 23.72 13.47 7.40
C VAL A 92 24.60 14.43 8.18
N SER A 93 25.82 14.63 7.69
CA SER A 93 26.72 15.69 8.15
C SER A 93 27.11 16.57 6.97
N PHE A 94 27.17 17.87 7.23
CA PHE A 94 27.56 18.87 6.24
C PHE A 94 28.58 19.79 6.87
N GLU A 95 29.49 20.27 6.03
CA GLU A 95 30.55 21.19 6.41
C GLU A 95 30.42 22.43 5.55
N VAL A 96 30.20 23.57 6.19
CA VAL A 96 30.17 24.89 5.53
C VAL A 96 31.13 25.78 6.30
N SER A 97 32.11 26.34 5.61
CA SER A 97 33.09 27.27 6.20
C SER A 97 33.82 26.73 7.45
N GLY A 98 34.12 25.43 7.48
CA GLY A 98 34.85 24.76 8.57
C GLY A 98 34.02 24.40 9.82
N VAL A 99 32.72 24.69 9.84
CA VAL A 99 31.81 24.27 10.92
C VAL A 99 31.03 23.04 10.46
N SER A 100 31.26 21.90 11.13
CA SER A 100 30.51 20.67 10.88
C SER A 100 29.24 20.65 11.72
N ASN A 101 28.08 20.42 11.11
CA ASN A 101 26.85 20.13 11.86
C ASN A 101 26.27 18.78 11.42
N ARG A 102 25.60 18.11 12.36
CA ARG A 102 25.16 16.72 12.27
C ARG A 102 23.68 16.65 12.56
N ILE A 103 22.95 15.86 11.77
CA ILE A 103 21.51 15.71 11.94
C ILE A 103 21.17 14.24 12.13
N GLU A 104 20.39 13.99 13.16
CA GLU A 104 19.84 12.68 13.50
C GLU A 104 18.40 12.57 13.00
N LEU A 105 17.94 11.34 12.72
CA LEU A 105 16.56 11.12 12.24
C LEU A 105 15.49 11.66 13.20
N PRO A 106 15.56 11.43 14.54
CA PRO A 106 14.57 11.99 15.47
C PRO A 106 14.52 13.51 15.49
N GLN A 107 15.67 14.14 15.24
CA GLN A 107 15.79 15.60 15.21
C GLN A 107 14.96 16.21 14.08
N THR A 108 14.77 15.49 12.96
CA THR A 108 13.91 15.96 11.86
C THR A 108 12.46 16.20 12.31
N ALA A 109 11.89 15.31 13.13
CA ALA A 109 10.54 15.53 13.66
C ALA A 109 10.52 16.65 14.71
N ALA A 110 11.54 16.73 15.57
CA ALA A 110 11.65 17.75 16.60
C ALA A 110 11.77 19.18 15.99
N THR A 111 12.46 19.34 14.86
CA THR A 111 12.57 20.63 14.18
C THR A 111 11.22 21.10 13.65
N LEU A 112 10.40 20.19 13.07
CA LEU A 112 9.07 20.54 12.57
C LEU A 112 8.10 20.96 13.68
N ILE A 113 8.20 20.36 14.88
CA ILE A 113 7.41 20.79 16.05
C ILE A 113 7.76 22.24 16.41
N GLY A 114 9.04 22.62 16.33
CA GLY A 114 9.49 23.99 16.57
C GLY A 114 8.99 25.02 15.55
N PHE A 115 8.52 24.60 14.38
CA PHE A 115 7.95 25.46 13.33
C PHE A 115 6.40 25.48 13.32
N ASP A 116 5.77 25.13 14.44
CA ASP A 116 4.31 25.13 14.59
C ASP A 116 3.58 24.22 13.58
N GLN A 117 4.25 23.16 13.12
CA GLN A 117 3.68 22.13 12.24
C GLN A 117 3.65 20.74 12.94
N PRO A 118 3.01 20.60 14.11
CA PRO A 118 3.07 19.37 14.90
C PRO A 118 2.42 18.18 14.19
N LEU A 119 1.38 18.40 13.37
CA LEU A 119 0.71 17.33 12.63
C LEU A 119 1.64 16.67 11.60
N VAL A 120 2.41 17.48 10.87
CA VAL A 120 3.39 16.96 9.89
C VAL A 120 4.51 16.25 10.63
N ALA A 121 5.05 16.83 11.70
CA ALA A 121 6.09 16.21 12.53
C ALA A 121 5.67 14.83 13.06
N ILE A 122 4.46 14.73 13.64
CA ILE A 122 3.91 13.48 14.15
C ILE A 122 3.75 12.48 13.02
N SER A 123 3.23 12.89 11.85
CA SER A 123 3.05 11.99 10.71
C SER A 123 4.39 11.40 10.22
N VAL A 124 5.45 12.20 10.17
CA VAL A 124 6.81 11.81 9.76
C VAL A 124 7.40 10.83 10.80
N ALA A 125 7.40 11.19 12.09
CA ALA A 125 7.92 10.33 13.15
C ALA A 125 7.15 9.01 13.26
N LEU A 126 5.83 9.06 13.12
CA LEU A 126 4.95 7.91 13.21
C LEU A 126 5.20 6.92 12.07
N THR A 127 5.30 7.41 10.82
CA THR A 127 5.43 6.56 9.62
C THR A 127 6.83 5.98 9.41
N ILE A 128 7.87 6.71 9.82
CA ILE A 128 9.28 6.33 9.61
C ILE A 128 9.82 5.44 10.74
N MET A 129 9.44 5.73 11.98
CA MET A 129 10.08 5.14 13.16
C MET A 129 9.09 4.32 14.00
N VAL A 130 8.00 4.94 14.45
CA VAL A 130 7.11 4.32 15.45
C VAL A 130 6.30 3.16 14.88
N LEU A 131 5.61 3.34 13.75
CA LEU A 131 4.80 2.29 13.15
C LEU A 131 5.64 1.09 12.70
N PRO A 132 6.79 1.27 12.01
CA PRO A 132 7.66 0.13 11.70
C PRO A 132 8.21 -0.57 12.95
N ALA A 133 8.59 0.16 14.01
CA ALA A 133 9.04 -0.46 15.26
C ALA A 133 7.93 -1.31 15.91
N VAL A 134 6.71 -0.77 16.00
CA VAL A 134 5.53 -1.49 16.54
C VAL A 134 5.19 -2.70 15.66
N TYR A 135 5.26 -2.55 14.33
CA TYR A 135 5.03 -3.63 13.38
C TYR A 135 6.05 -4.77 13.56
N LEU A 136 7.34 -4.44 13.60
CA LEU A 136 8.42 -5.40 13.77
C LEU A 136 8.34 -6.10 15.13
N ALA A 137 8.08 -5.37 16.22
CA ALA A 137 7.86 -5.96 17.54
C ALA A 137 6.67 -6.93 17.55
N GLY A 138 5.56 -6.56 16.89
CA GLY A 138 4.41 -7.43 16.73
C GLY A 138 4.70 -8.69 15.91
N VAL A 139 5.48 -8.58 14.83
CA VAL A 139 5.92 -9.72 14.01
C VAL A 139 6.83 -10.65 14.82
N ILE A 140 7.81 -10.10 15.55
CA ILE A 140 8.72 -10.86 16.42
C ILE A 140 7.91 -11.61 17.48
N TRP A 141 6.98 -10.93 18.17
CA TRP A 141 6.12 -11.55 19.18
C TRP A 141 5.34 -12.74 18.60
N LEU A 142 4.64 -12.54 17.48
CA LEU A 142 3.84 -13.59 16.86
C LEU A 142 4.69 -14.78 16.38
N HIS A 143 5.79 -14.51 15.69
CA HIS A 143 6.60 -15.57 15.08
C HIS A 143 7.47 -16.28 16.11
N ALA A 144 7.91 -15.62 17.19
CA ALA A 144 8.57 -16.28 18.32
C ALA A 144 7.65 -17.31 18.99
N GLY A 145 6.38 -16.95 19.24
CA GLY A 145 5.38 -17.90 19.74
C GLY A 145 5.16 -19.07 18.78
N LEU A 146 5.06 -18.81 17.47
CA LEU A 146 4.89 -19.85 16.46
C LEU A 146 6.09 -20.80 16.35
N VAL A 147 7.33 -20.30 16.49
CA VAL A 147 8.54 -21.15 16.52
C VAL A 147 8.55 -22.02 17.78
N GLN A 148 8.17 -21.46 18.93
CA GLN A 148 8.08 -22.19 20.19
C GLN A 148 6.85 -23.11 20.27
N ARG A 149 5.97 -23.10 19.26
CA ARG A 149 4.67 -23.81 19.23
C ARG A 149 3.74 -23.44 20.40
N VAL A 150 3.91 -22.23 20.94
CA VAL A 150 3.07 -21.67 22.01
C VAL A 150 2.30 -20.47 21.46
N THR A 151 0.99 -20.44 21.66
CA THR A 151 0.18 -19.26 21.33
C THR A 151 0.31 -18.22 22.44
N LEU A 152 1.18 -17.22 22.23
CA LEU A 152 1.35 -16.11 23.17
C LEU A 152 0.04 -15.31 23.35
N PRO A 153 -0.14 -14.66 24.53
CA PRO A 153 -1.32 -13.84 24.79
C PRO A 153 -1.45 -12.71 23.77
N ALA A 154 -2.70 -12.30 23.52
CA ALA A 154 -3.07 -11.26 22.56
C ALA A 154 -2.64 -11.49 21.09
N SER A 155 -2.11 -12.67 20.73
CA SER A 155 -1.65 -12.99 19.37
C SER A 155 -2.69 -12.71 18.27
N ARG A 156 -3.96 -13.05 18.49
CA ARG A 156 -5.04 -12.74 17.52
C ARG A 156 -5.26 -11.25 17.33
N TYR A 157 -5.17 -10.46 18.40
CA TYR A 157 -5.35 -9.01 18.34
C TYR A 157 -4.18 -8.36 17.59
N ILE A 158 -2.94 -8.75 17.91
CA ILE A 158 -1.72 -8.26 17.25
C ILE A 158 -1.75 -8.63 15.76
N ALA A 159 -2.05 -9.89 15.42
CA ALA A 159 -2.12 -10.32 14.02
C ALA A 159 -3.17 -9.55 13.21
N ARG A 160 -4.28 -9.15 13.83
CA ARG A 160 -5.28 -8.27 13.22
C ARG A 160 -4.77 -6.82 13.08
N ALA A 161 -4.14 -6.28 14.12
CA ALA A 161 -3.60 -4.91 14.08
C ALA A 161 -2.52 -4.75 13.00
N LEU A 162 -1.63 -5.73 12.83
CA LEU A 162 -0.59 -5.72 11.79
C LEU A 162 -1.16 -5.57 10.38
N ALA A 163 -2.31 -6.17 10.09
CA ALA A 163 -2.97 -6.04 8.79
C ALA A 163 -3.39 -4.60 8.46
N HIS A 164 -3.75 -3.81 9.48
CA HIS A 164 -4.12 -2.40 9.32
C HIS A 164 -2.93 -1.45 9.37
N LEU A 165 -1.83 -1.83 10.03
CA LEU A 165 -0.62 -1.03 10.14
C LEU A 165 0.23 -1.06 8.85
N HIS A 166 0.23 -2.20 8.14
CA HIS A 166 1.07 -2.41 6.96
C HIS A 166 0.98 -1.28 5.90
N PRO A 167 -0.21 -0.82 5.48
CA PRO A 167 -0.33 0.22 4.45
C PRO A 167 0.25 1.59 4.84
N TRP A 168 0.47 1.84 6.14
CA TRP A 168 0.93 3.13 6.66
C TRP A 168 2.45 3.22 6.83
N MET A 169 3.17 2.10 6.67
CA MET A 169 4.62 2.09 6.75
C MET A 169 5.23 2.58 5.44
N MET A 170 5.94 3.71 5.49
CA MET A 170 6.50 4.40 4.33
C MET A 170 8.03 4.50 4.39
N ALA A 171 8.66 3.52 5.04
CA ALA A 171 10.10 3.59 5.31
C ALA A 171 10.95 3.64 4.02
N ASP A 172 10.57 2.87 3.01
CA ASP A 172 11.22 2.85 1.69
C ASP A 172 10.99 4.16 0.90
N VAL A 173 9.80 4.75 1.03
CA VAL A 173 9.45 6.04 0.41
C VAL A 173 10.33 7.17 0.99
N PHE A 174 10.65 7.12 2.28
CA PHE A 174 11.55 8.08 2.92
C PHE A 174 12.96 8.07 2.30
N ILE A 175 13.51 6.93 1.89
CA ILE A 175 14.86 6.88 1.27
C ILE A 175 14.90 7.72 0.01
N ILE A 176 13.85 7.63 -0.81
CA ILE A 176 13.75 8.39 -2.06
C ILE A 176 13.63 9.88 -1.74
N GLY A 177 12.82 10.24 -0.74
CA GLY A 177 12.72 11.62 -0.26
C GLY A 177 14.05 12.16 0.26
N ALA A 178 14.79 11.36 1.02
CA ALA A 178 16.14 11.71 1.48
C ALA A 178 17.10 11.91 0.32
N LEU A 179 17.10 11.02 -0.67
CA LEU A 179 17.95 11.14 -1.86
C LEU A 179 17.64 12.40 -2.67
N VAL A 180 16.36 12.70 -2.91
CA VAL A 180 15.93 13.93 -3.60
C VAL A 180 16.36 15.17 -2.82
N SER A 181 16.21 15.16 -1.49
CA SER A 181 16.64 16.26 -0.62
C SER A 181 18.16 16.48 -0.67
N LEU A 182 18.93 15.39 -0.65
CA LEU A 182 20.38 15.42 -0.74
C LEU A 182 20.84 16.03 -2.07
N ILE A 183 20.23 15.62 -3.19
CA ILE A 183 20.59 16.18 -4.50
C ILE A 183 20.30 17.69 -4.54
N LYS A 184 19.18 18.14 -3.94
CA LYS A 184 18.84 19.56 -3.86
C LYS A 184 19.88 20.37 -3.07
N ILE A 185 20.43 19.82 -1.99
CA ILE A 185 21.41 20.51 -1.14
C ILE A 185 22.84 20.36 -1.67
N ALA A 186 23.16 19.29 -2.39
CA ALA A 186 24.51 19.05 -2.92
C ALA A 186 25.00 20.15 -3.87
N GLY A 187 24.08 20.93 -4.47
CA GLY A 187 24.43 22.13 -5.23
C GLY A 187 24.86 23.33 -4.38
N LEU A 188 24.61 23.31 -3.07
CA LEU A 188 24.86 24.41 -2.13
C LEU A 188 26.00 24.12 -1.14
N ALA A 189 26.23 22.85 -0.77
CA ALA A 189 27.22 22.46 0.24
C ALA A 189 27.83 21.06 -0.01
N SER A 190 28.99 20.78 0.59
CA SER A 190 29.56 19.43 0.64
C SER A 190 28.79 18.57 1.64
N VAL A 191 28.09 17.56 1.14
CA VAL A 191 27.26 16.68 1.96
C VAL A 191 27.93 15.32 2.11
N SER A 192 28.06 14.87 3.35
CA SER A 192 28.57 13.53 3.68
C SER A 192 27.46 12.69 4.31
N LEU A 193 27.34 11.43 3.85
CA LEU A 193 26.34 10.49 4.34
C LEU A 193 26.87 9.77 5.56
N GLY A 194 26.12 9.84 6.67
CA GLY A 194 26.46 9.15 7.90
C GLY A 194 26.08 7.67 7.87
N ILE A 195 26.50 6.94 8.91
CA ILE A 195 26.21 5.51 9.07
C ILE A 195 24.70 5.25 9.14
N SER A 196 23.92 6.18 9.70
CA SER A 196 22.45 6.02 9.78
C SER A 196 21.76 6.05 8.44
N PHE A 197 22.29 6.76 7.43
CA PHE A 197 21.72 6.69 6.08
C PHE A 197 21.78 5.26 5.53
N TRP A 198 22.94 4.61 5.63
CA TRP A 198 23.13 3.24 5.17
C TRP A 198 22.39 2.22 6.04
N ALA A 199 22.37 2.41 7.37
CA ALA A 199 21.59 1.58 8.28
C ALA A 199 20.09 1.68 7.98
N TYR A 200 19.60 2.88 7.65
CA TYR A 200 18.21 3.11 7.25
C TYR A 200 17.89 2.46 5.89
N CYS A 201 18.81 2.54 4.92
CA CYS A 201 18.69 1.81 3.66
C CYS A 201 18.56 0.30 3.87
N CYS A 202 19.43 -0.28 4.71
CA CYS A 202 19.36 -1.68 5.10
C CYS A 202 18.02 -2.00 5.80
N PHE A 203 17.61 -1.15 6.74
CA PHE A 203 16.33 -1.27 7.44
C PHE A 203 15.13 -1.28 6.49
N ALA A 204 15.04 -0.35 5.53
CA ALA A 204 13.91 -0.28 4.62
C ALA A 204 13.83 -1.53 3.71
N VAL A 205 14.97 -2.02 3.23
CA VAL A 205 15.02 -3.28 2.46
C VAL A 205 14.62 -4.45 3.34
N LEU A 206 15.16 -4.57 4.55
CA LEU A 206 14.80 -5.64 5.49
C LEU A 206 13.33 -5.58 5.90
N LEU A 207 12.77 -4.40 6.12
CA LEU A 207 11.35 -4.20 6.40
C LEU A 207 10.50 -4.67 5.20
N LEU A 208 10.85 -4.25 3.98
CA LEU A 208 10.17 -4.69 2.76
C LEU A 208 10.20 -6.22 2.62
N VAL A 209 11.38 -6.84 2.79
CA VAL A 209 11.52 -8.29 2.71
C VAL A 209 10.76 -8.99 3.85
N THR A 210 10.72 -8.41 5.05
CA THR A 210 9.93 -8.92 6.18
C THR A 210 8.43 -8.89 5.87
N THR A 211 7.92 -7.78 5.33
CA THR A 211 6.50 -7.66 4.97
C THR A 211 6.09 -8.67 3.90
N GLN A 212 6.96 -8.92 2.91
CA GLN A 212 6.74 -9.91 1.86
C GLN A 212 6.89 -11.36 2.35
N SER A 213 7.70 -11.62 3.37
CA SER A 213 7.92 -12.99 3.88
C SER A 213 6.77 -13.53 4.72
N ILE A 214 5.90 -12.65 5.25
CA ILE A 214 4.79 -13.03 6.12
C ILE A 214 3.69 -13.73 5.31
N ASP A 215 3.63 -15.06 5.45
CA ASP A 215 2.53 -15.88 4.93
C ASP A 215 1.31 -15.72 5.86
N ARG A 216 0.44 -14.76 5.55
CA ARG A 216 -0.75 -14.43 6.35
C ARG A 216 -1.68 -15.63 6.51
N ASP A 217 -1.88 -16.40 5.44
CA ASP A 217 -2.73 -17.59 5.46
C ASP A 217 -2.22 -18.65 6.43
N TRP A 218 -0.91 -18.93 6.36
CA TRP A 218 -0.27 -19.86 7.27
C TRP A 218 -0.24 -19.38 8.71
N MET A 219 0.12 -18.12 8.91
CA MET A 219 0.23 -17.54 10.24
C MET A 219 -1.08 -17.70 10.99
N TRP A 220 -2.20 -17.32 10.35
CA TRP A 220 -3.50 -17.53 10.95
C TRP A 220 -3.88 -19.02 11.09
N PHE A 221 -3.42 -19.89 10.19
CA PHE A 221 -3.65 -21.35 10.27
C PHE A 221 -3.01 -21.93 11.51
N SER A 222 -1.76 -21.55 11.78
CA SER A 222 -1.02 -22.00 12.95
C SER A 222 -1.56 -21.38 14.25
N LEU A 223 -2.08 -20.14 14.21
CA LEU A 223 -2.58 -19.44 15.41
C LEU A 223 -3.97 -19.89 15.87
N ALA A 224 -4.88 -20.18 14.94
CA ALA A 224 -6.30 -20.39 15.27
C ALA A 224 -6.96 -21.55 14.51
N GLY A 225 -6.17 -22.35 13.77
CA GLY A 225 -6.69 -23.41 12.92
C GLY A 225 -7.45 -22.88 11.70
N GLU A 226 -8.09 -23.79 10.96
CA GLU A 226 -8.98 -23.46 9.84
C GLU A 226 -10.37 -24.05 10.08
N PRO A 227 -11.33 -23.24 10.59
CA PRO A 227 -12.73 -23.62 10.62
C PRO A 227 -13.22 -23.99 9.22
N LEU A 228 -14.12 -24.96 9.14
CA LEU A 228 -14.75 -25.33 7.87
C LEU A 228 -15.56 -24.15 7.31
N ALA A 229 -15.45 -23.94 6.00
CA ALA A 229 -16.29 -22.96 5.31
C ALA A 229 -17.77 -23.32 5.48
N PRO A 230 -18.73 -22.38 5.40
CA PRO A 230 -20.15 -22.64 5.58
C PRO A 230 -20.71 -23.75 4.66
N GLU A 231 -21.84 -24.34 5.04
CA GLU A 231 -22.53 -25.34 4.22
C GLU A 231 -23.08 -24.72 2.95
N GLY A 232 -23.07 -25.50 1.87
CA GLY A 232 -23.56 -25.06 0.56
C GLY A 232 -22.62 -24.12 -0.18
N SER A 233 -21.38 -23.89 0.29
CA SER A 233 -20.38 -23.10 -0.45
C SER A 233 -20.01 -23.76 -1.79
N ARG A 234 -20.30 -23.08 -2.90
CA ARG A 234 -20.01 -23.54 -4.27
C ARG A 234 -18.85 -22.74 -4.86
N THR A 235 -17.71 -23.39 -5.08
CA THR A 235 -16.56 -22.81 -5.77
C THR A 235 -16.87 -22.50 -7.23
N GLY A 236 -16.15 -21.55 -7.83
CA GLY A 236 -16.40 -21.14 -9.21
C GLY A 236 -17.64 -20.25 -9.37
N ASN A 237 -18.14 -19.69 -8.27
CA ASN A 237 -19.23 -18.73 -8.24
C ASN A 237 -18.84 -17.53 -7.35
N LEU A 238 -19.59 -16.44 -7.46
CA LEU A 238 -19.47 -15.28 -6.57
C LEU A 238 -19.88 -15.63 -5.14
N ALA A 239 -19.20 -15.06 -4.15
CA ALA A 239 -19.46 -15.33 -2.74
C ALA A 239 -20.70 -14.58 -2.22
N ALA A 240 -20.86 -13.30 -2.55
CA ALA A 240 -21.97 -12.49 -2.03
C ALA A 240 -23.37 -13.06 -2.34
N PRO A 241 -23.70 -13.52 -3.57
CA PRO A 241 -25.00 -14.12 -3.86
C PRO A 241 -25.30 -15.41 -3.08
N GLN A 242 -24.25 -16.08 -2.56
CA GLN A 242 -24.38 -17.28 -1.73
C GLN A 242 -24.52 -16.94 -0.23
N GLY A 243 -24.57 -15.65 0.14
CA GLY A 243 -24.53 -15.21 1.53
C GLY A 243 -23.17 -15.49 2.19
N LEU A 244 -22.08 -15.46 1.42
CA LEU A 244 -20.72 -15.72 1.89
C LEU A 244 -19.86 -14.46 1.79
N GLY A 245 -18.94 -14.30 2.74
CA GLY A 245 -17.96 -13.22 2.73
C GLY A 245 -16.58 -13.70 3.18
N GLY A 246 -15.54 -13.28 2.47
CA GLY A 246 -14.14 -13.50 2.87
C GLY A 246 -13.69 -12.45 3.89
N CYS A 247 -12.98 -12.89 4.92
CA CYS A 247 -12.35 -11.96 5.86
C CYS A 247 -11.11 -11.28 5.26
N PRO A 248 -11.03 -9.94 5.19
CA PRO A 248 -9.85 -9.24 4.65
C PRO A 248 -8.59 -9.38 5.51
N THR A 249 -8.78 -9.72 6.80
CA THR A 249 -7.67 -9.86 7.75
C THR A 249 -7.04 -11.25 7.70
N CYS A 250 -7.87 -12.31 7.73
CA CYS A 250 -7.41 -13.69 7.92
C CYS A 250 -7.82 -14.67 6.81
N GLY A 251 -8.48 -14.21 5.75
CA GLY A 251 -8.89 -15.00 4.58
C GLY A 251 -10.05 -15.99 4.79
N LEU A 252 -10.55 -16.17 6.03
CA LEU A 252 -11.59 -17.18 6.31
C LEU A 252 -12.92 -16.81 5.65
N VAL A 253 -13.56 -17.79 5.01
CA VAL A 253 -14.92 -17.67 4.46
C VAL A 253 -15.94 -17.83 5.60
N ASN A 254 -16.84 -16.86 5.72
CA ASN A 254 -17.89 -16.84 6.74
C ASN A 254 -19.25 -16.65 6.08
N ARG A 255 -20.30 -17.11 6.75
CA ARG A 255 -21.68 -16.83 6.34
C ARG A 255 -22.05 -15.42 6.81
N LEU A 256 -22.69 -14.68 5.93
CA LEU A 256 -23.25 -13.36 6.19
C LEU A 256 -24.75 -13.51 6.49
N ASP A 257 -25.30 -12.55 7.22
CA ASP A 257 -26.75 -12.45 7.44
C ASP A 257 -27.48 -11.98 6.17
N GLY A 258 -28.81 -11.93 6.21
CA GLY A 258 -29.63 -11.49 5.08
C GLY A 258 -29.39 -10.04 4.65
N HIS A 259 -28.73 -9.24 5.49
CA HIS A 259 -28.32 -7.87 5.18
C HIS A 259 -26.86 -7.78 4.69
N GLY A 260 -26.16 -8.92 4.57
CA GLY A 260 -24.78 -8.97 4.12
C GLY A 260 -23.76 -8.59 5.19
N HIS A 261 -24.13 -8.55 6.46
CA HIS A 261 -23.23 -8.30 7.60
C HIS A 261 -22.81 -9.61 8.27
N GLY A 262 -21.67 -9.57 8.96
CA GLY A 262 -21.23 -10.70 9.75
C GLY A 262 -19.98 -10.38 10.56
N ARG A 263 -19.52 -11.37 11.33
CA ARG A 263 -18.22 -11.32 12.00
C ARG A 263 -17.42 -12.57 11.68
N CYS A 264 -16.12 -12.39 11.51
CA CYS A 264 -15.22 -13.50 11.28
C CYS A 264 -15.13 -14.38 12.52
N ARG A 265 -15.41 -15.68 12.38
CA ARG A 265 -15.31 -16.66 13.48
C ARG A 265 -13.87 -16.90 13.98
N ARG A 266 -12.86 -16.47 13.22
CA ARG A 266 -11.43 -16.68 13.53
C ARG A 266 -10.76 -15.48 14.17
N CYS A 267 -10.88 -14.30 13.56
CA CYS A 267 -10.22 -13.07 14.03
C CYS A 267 -11.18 -12.01 14.61
N GLY A 268 -12.50 -12.23 14.53
CA GLY A 268 -13.51 -11.28 15.03
C GLY A 268 -13.71 -10.03 14.18
N GLU A 269 -13.07 -9.94 13.01
CA GLU A 269 -13.21 -8.82 12.07
C GLU A 269 -14.66 -8.63 11.61
N ARG A 270 -15.09 -7.38 11.43
CA ARG A 270 -16.41 -7.09 10.86
C ARG A 270 -16.40 -7.40 9.35
N LEU A 271 -17.36 -8.19 8.91
CA LEU A 271 -17.49 -8.62 7.52
C LEU A 271 -18.69 -7.96 6.87
N HIS A 272 -18.52 -7.60 5.60
CA HIS A 272 -19.55 -7.00 4.78
C HIS A 272 -19.53 -7.63 3.38
N ALA A 273 -20.70 -7.99 2.85
CA ALA A 273 -20.87 -8.42 1.47
C ALA A 273 -20.35 -7.34 0.51
N ARG A 274 -20.67 -6.07 0.81
CA ARG A 274 -20.13 -4.87 0.17
C ARG A 274 -19.88 -3.80 1.22
N LEU A 275 -18.82 -3.02 1.04
CA LEU A 275 -18.54 -1.93 1.96
C LEU A 275 -19.70 -0.90 1.95
N PRO A 276 -20.28 -0.57 3.12
CA PRO A 276 -21.43 0.32 3.18
C PRO A 276 -21.04 1.73 2.71
N HIS A 277 -21.85 2.30 1.82
CA HIS A 277 -21.65 3.63 1.24
C HIS A 277 -20.25 3.83 0.62
N SER A 278 -19.60 2.79 0.09
CA SER A 278 -18.22 2.87 -0.44
C SER A 278 -18.06 4.00 -1.45
N LEU A 279 -18.89 4.06 -2.49
CA LEU A 279 -18.82 5.13 -3.50
C LEU A 279 -19.01 6.53 -2.91
N GLN A 280 -19.98 6.70 -2.02
CA GLN A 280 -20.24 8.00 -1.39
C GLN A 280 -19.05 8.45 -0.52
N ARG A 281 -18.48 7.54 0.27
CA ARG A 281 -17.31 7.83 1.11
C ARG A 281 -16.08 8.13 0.26
N THR A 282 -15.84 7.36 -0.80
CA THR A 282 -14.75 7.62 -1.75
C THR A 282 -14.93 8.99 -2.43
N TRP A 283 -16.13 9.33 -2.90
CA TRP A 283 -16.41 10.67 -3.45
C TRP A 283 -16.21 11.79 -2.45
N ALA A 284 -16.66 11.64 -1.21
CA ALA A 284 -16.47 12.64 -0.16
C ALA A 284 -14.99 12.89 0.13
N LEU A 285 -14.19 11.82 0.21
CA LEU A 285 -12.74 11.91 0.41
C LEU A 285 -12.02 12.50 -0.82
N LEU A 286 -12.44 12.14 -2.04
CA LEU A 286 -11.90 12.72 -3.27
C LEU A 286 -12.20 14.22 -3.38
N PHE A 287 -13.43 14.63 -3.05
CA PHE A 287 -13.80 16.04 -3.05
C PHE A 287 -13.01 16.83 -2.00
N ALA A 288 -12.92 16.32 -0.76
CA ALA A 288 -12.12 16.93 0.29
C ALA A 288 -10.64 17.04 -0.13
N SER A 289 -10.10 16.01 -0.77
CA SER A 289 -8.74 16.03 -1.30
C SER A 289 -8.56 17.02 -2.45
N ALA A 290 -9.54 17.18 -3.33
CA ALA A 290 -9.48 18.14 -4.44
C ALA A 290 -9.50 19.58 -3.90
N VAL A 291 -10.30 19.86 -2.87
CA VAL A 291 -10.32 21.16 -2.19
C VAL A 291 -8.97 21.43 -1.50
N ALA A 292 -8.39 20.45 -0.80
CA ALA A 292 -7.08 20.58 -0.15
C ALA A 292 -5.92 20.71 -1.16
N TYR A 293 -6.09 20.24 -2.40
CA TYR A 293 -5.08 20.33 -3.45
C TYR A 293 -4.84 21.77 -3.93
N ILE A 294 -5.85 22.63 -3.87
CA ILE A 294 -5.74 24.04 -4.25
C ILE A 294 -4.73 24.78 -3.34
N PRO A 295 -4.92 24.86 -2.00
CA PRO A 295 -3.96 25.51 -1.12
C PRO A 295 -2.60 24.81 -1.13
N ALA A 296 -2.54 23.49 -1.37
CA ALA A 296 -1.28 22.75 -1.46
C ALA A 296 -0.38 23.21 -2.63
N ASN A 297 -0.95 23.72 -3.73
CA ASN A 297 -0.17 24.20 -4.88
C ASN A 297 -0.02 25.72 -4.94
N VAL A 298 -0.95 26.46 -4.30
CA VAL A 298 -0.94 27.94 -4.32
C VAL A 298 -0.12 28.52 -3.17
N LEU A 299 -0.14 27.89 -2.00
CA LEU A 299 0.61 28.38 -0.83
C LEU A 299 2.09 27.99 -0.92
N PRO A 300 2.98 28.73 -0.23
CA PRO A 300 4.39 28.36 -0.17
C PRO A 300 4.56 27.05 0.61
N ILE A 301 5.34 26.15 0.05
CA ILE A 301 5.71 24.87 0.67
C ILE A 301 6.95 25.02 1.56
N MET A 302 7.82 25.95 1.22
CA MET A 302 8.98 26.34 2.00
C MET A 302 9.19 27.84 1.85
N THR A 303 9.65 28.49 2.91
CA THR A 303 10.12 29.87 2.84
C THR A 303 11.58 29.90 3.23
N THR A 304 12.39 30.45 2.35
CA THR A 304 13.83 30.56 2.55
C THR A 304 14.14 31.98 2.98
N THR A 305 14.68 32.16 4.18
CA THR A 305 15.04 33.49 4.69
C THR A 305 16.55 33.66 4.65
N TYR A 306 17.01 34.66 3.89
CA TYR A 306 18.41 35.08 3.79
C TYR A 306 18.55 36.53 4.25
N LEU A 307 19.38 36.79 5.27
CA LEU A 307 19.68 38.16 5.74
C LEU A 307 18.41 39.03 5.98
N GLY A 308 17.33 38.42 6.47
CA GLY A 308 16.04 39.10 6.74
C GLY A 308 15.07 39.18 5.56
N ASN A 309 15.49 38.84 4.34
CA ASN A 309 14.60 38.72 3.18
C ASN A 309 14.04 37.30 3.10
N SER A 310 12.72 37.17 3.19
CA SER A 310 12.00 35.90 3.05
C SER A 310 11.54 35.69 1.61
N ASP A 311 12.00 34.62 0.97
CA ASP A 311 11.56 34.22 -0.37
C ASP A 311 10.65 32.97 -0.28
N PRO A 312 9.32 33.15 -0.43
CA PRO A 312 8.36 32.05 -0.36
C PRO A 312 8.32 31.26 -1.68
N GLN A 313 8.64 29.97 -1.61
CA GLN A 313 8.65 29.07 -2.76
C GLN A 313 7.45 28.12 -2.73
N THR A 314 6.67 28.10 -3.81
CA THR A 314 5.63 27.08 -4.06
C THR A 314 6.26 25.81 -4.63
N ILE A 315 5.49 24.73 -4.76
CA ILE A 315 5.95 23.48 -5.41
C ILE A 315 6.44 23.78 -6.83
N ILE A 316 5.62 24.48 -7.62
CA ILE A 316 5.95 24.84 -9.01
C ILE A 316 7.10 25.83 -9.04
N GLY A 317 7.13 26.81 -8.13
CA GLY A 317 8.25 27.75 -7.99
C GLY A 317 9.58 27.03 -7.79
N GLY A 318 9.63 26.08 -6.84
CA GLY A 318 10.82 25.26 -6.59
C GLY A 318 11.22 24.37 -7.78
N VAL A 319 10.26 23.86 -8.55
CA VAL A 319 10.55 23.12 -9.80
C VAL A 319 11.18 24.04 -10.85
N VAL A 320 10.65 25.25 -11.04
CA VAL A 320 11.16 26.23 -12.00
C VAL A 320 12.57 26.71 -11.62
N GLU A 321 12.81 26.97 -10.33
CA GLU A 321 14.12 27.35 -9.81
C GLU A 321 15.17 26.26 -10.07
N LEU A 322 14.85 24.99 -9.76
CA LEU A 322 15.74 23.86 -10.01
C LEU A 322 16.00 23.63 -11.50
N TRP A 323 15.00 23.88 -12.33
CA TRP A 323 15.13 23.82 -13.79
C TRP A 323 16.11 24.89 -14.30
N GLN A 324 15.98 26.13 -13.82
CA GLN A 324 16.88 27.23 -14.18
C GLN A 324 18.30 27.02 -13.65
N ALA A 325 18.45 26.41 -12.47
CA ALA A 325 19.74 26.02 -11.90
C ALA A 325 20.43 24.86 -12.66
N GLY A 326 19.82 24.33 -13.73
CA GLY A 326 20.39 23.25 -14.55
C GLY A 326 20.16 21.83 -14.02
N SER A 327 19.51 21.69 -12.86
CA SER A 327 19.19 20.39 -12.22
C SER A 327 17.89 19.76 -12.76
N ILE A 328 17.76 19.71 -14.10
CA ILE A 328 16.56 19.25 -14.82
C ILE A 328 16.03 17.88 -14.31
N PRO A 329 16.88 16.86 -14.08
CA PRO A 329 16.38 15.56 -13.59
C PRO A 329 15.66 15.65 -12.24
N VAL A 330 16.13 16.52 -11.34
CA VAL A 330 15.56 16.70 -9.99
C VAL A 330 14.23 17.44 -10.08
N ALA A 331 14.19 18.51 -10.87
CA ALA A 331 12.98 19.27 -11.14
C ALA A 331 11.87 18.37 -11.70
N LEU A 332 12.21 17.47 -12.63
CA LEU A 332 11.26 16.52 -13.22
C LEU A 332 10.72 15.52 -12.18
N VAL A 333 11.58 14.98 -11.32
CA VAL A 333 11.17 14.05 -10.26
C VAL A 333 10.18 14.71 -9.31
N ILE A 334 10.48 15.92 -8.84
CA ILE A 334 9.59 16.69 -7.95
C ILE A 334 8.28 17.02 -8.66
N PHE A 335 8.33 17.52 -9.90
CA PHE A 335 7.11 17.83 -10.66
C PHE A 335 6.19 16.62 -10.84
N ILE A 336 6.77 15.47 -11.22
CA ILE A 336 5.99 14.24 -11.42
C ILE A 336 5.39 13.76 -10.10
N ALA A 337 6.20 13.72 -9.02
CA ALA A 337 5.77 13.23 -7.72
C ALA A 337 4.74 14.14 -7.04
N SER A 338 4.91 15.47 -7.12
CA SER A 338 4.09 16.46 -6.42
C SER A 338 2.84 16.90 -7.17
N VAL A 339 2.88 16.91 -8.51
CA VAL A 339 1.81 17.46 -9.33
C VAL A 339 1.10 16.34 -10.09
N LEU A 340 1.82 15.63 -10.97
CA LEU A 340 1.21 14.64 -11.85
C LEU A 340 0.65 13.43 -11.09
N VAL A 341 1.37 12.93 -10.08
CA VAL A 341 0.93 11.75 -9.31
C VAL A 341 -0.37 12.02 -8.52
N PRO A 342 -0.50 13.09 -7.72
CA PRO A 342 -1.76 13.41 -7.05
C PRO A 342 -2.92 13.66 -8.02
N VAL A 343 -2.70 14.44 -9.09
CA VAL A 343 -3.72 14.70 -10.11
C VAL A 343 -4.15 13.40 -10.79
N GLY A 344 -3.18 12.57 -11.18
CA GLY A 344 -3.42 11.27 -11.80
C GLY A 344 -4.26 10.36 -10.90
N LYS A 345 -4.01 10.35 -9.58
CA LYS A 345 -4.84 9.61 -8.61
C LYS A 345 -6.26 10.14 -8.51
N LEU A 346 -6.42 11.46 -8.40
CA LEU A 346 -7.74 12.07 -8.31
C LEU A 346 -8.58 11.72 -9.55
N ILE A 347 -7.99 11.86 -10.74
CA ILE A 347 -8.64 11.52 -12.01
C ILE A 347 -8.95 10.01 -12.07
N ALA A 348 -7.98 9.15 -11.75
CA ALA A 348 -8.15 7.71 -11.86
C ALA A 348 -9.20 7.17 -10.87
N LEU A 349 -9.21 7.63 -9.62
CA LEU A 349 -10.20 7.23 -8.62
C LEU A 349 -11.59 7.81 -8.95
N ALA A 350 -11.68 9.05 -9.42
CA ALA A 350 -12.94 9.62 -9.89
C ALA A 350 -13.51 8.81 -11.08
N TRP A 351 -12.65 8.49 -12.06
CA TRP A 351 -13.02 7.62 -13.18
C TRP A 351 -13.48 6.25 -12.72
N LEU A 352 -12.78 5.60 -11.79
CA LEU A 352 -13.19 4.30 -11.22
C LEU A 352 -14.55 4.39 -10.51
N CYS A 353 -14.84 5.49 -9.79
CA CYS A 353 -16.13 5.70 -9.17
C CYS A 353 -17.26 5.90 -10.20
N ILE A 354 -16.98 6.63 -11.29
CA ILE A 354 -17.94 6.80 -12.41
C ILE A 354 -18.14 5.45 -13.11
N ALA A 355 -17.08 4.71 -13.41
CA ALA A 355 -17.13 3.43 -14.10
C ALA A 355 -17.76 2.31 -13.25
N ALA A 356 -17.71 2.42 -11.93
CA ALA A 356 -18.44 1.54 -11.01
C ALA A 356 -19.95 1.83 -11.02
N ARG A 357 -20.36 3.09 -11.31
CA ARG A 357 -21.77 3.49 -11.41
C ARG A 357 -22.34 3.30 -12.82
N HIS A 358 -21.54 3.56 -13.85
CA HIS A 358 -21.92 3.49 -15.24
C HIS A 358 -21.35 2.23 -15.90
N ASN A 359 -22.25 1.43 -16.45
CA ASN A 359 -21.98 0.24 -17.27
C ASN A 359 -21.36 0.57 -18.64
N ALA A 360 -20.39 1.48 -18.69
CA ALA A 360 -19.63 1.68 -19.90
C ALA A 360 -18.87 0.38 -20.16
N GLY A 361 -19.12 -0.31 -21.29
CA GLY A 361 -18.71 -1.68 -21.64
C GLY A 361 -17.20 -1.99 -21.67
N TYR A 362 -16.41 -1.33 -20.83
CA TYR A 362 -15.02 -1.57 -20.54
C TYR A 362 -14.82 -2.91 -19.82
N HIS A 363 -13.78 -3.61 -20.21
CA HIS A 363 -13.42 -4.91 -19.68
C HIS A 363 -13.05 -4.82 -18.17
N PRO A 364 -13.67 -5.63 -17.28
CA PRO A 364 -13.44 -5.59 -15.83
C PRO A 364 -11.98 -5.77 -15.38
N VAL A 365 -11.20 -6.55 -16.14
CA VAL A 365 -9.76 -6.73 -15.89
C VAL A 365 -9.00 -5.41 -16.02
N THR A 366 -9.30 -4.58 -17.03
CA THR A 366 -8.62 -3.30 -17.25
C THR A 366 -8.90 -2.33 -16.10
N ARG A 367 -10.15 -2.29 -15.62
CA ARG A 367 -10.55 -1.48 -14.46
C ARG A 367 -9.79 -1.91 -13.20
N THR A 368 -9.67 -3.22 -12.99
CA THR A 368 -8.92 -3.78 -11.85
C THR A 368 -7.44 -3.47 -11.92
N ARG A 369 -6.83 -3.53 -13.12
CA ARG A 369 -5.43 -3.12 -13.32
C ARG A 369 -5.22 -1.65 -13.01
N LEU A 370 -6.12 -0.77 -13.45
CA LEU A 370 -6.05 0.65 -13.14
C LEU A 370 -6.16 0.87 -11.62
N TYR A 371 -7.10 0.20 -10.95
CA TYR A 371 -7.22 0.24 -9.49
C TYR A 371 -5.91 -0.18 -8.80
N ARG A 372 -5.31 -1.33 -9.18
CA ARG A 372 -4.03 -1.79 -8.62
C ARG A 372 -2.90 -0.79 -8.86
N LEU A 373 -2.87 -0.13 -10.03
CA LEU A 373 -1.90 0.92 -10.33
C LEU A 373 -2.11 2.14 -9.42
N THR A 374 -3.36 2.56 -9.19
CA THR A 374 -3.65 3.68 -8.27
C THR A 374 -3.26 3.37 -6.83
N GLU A 375 -3.46 2.14 -6.37
CA GLU A 375 -3.05 1.67 -5.05
C GLU A 375 -1.52 1.60 -4.93
N PHE A 376 -0.84 1.11 -5.97
CA PHE A 376 0.62 1.07 -6.01
C PHE A 376 1.24 2.46 -5.98
N ILE A 377 0.78 3.39 -6.83
CA ILE A 377 1.24 4.79 -6.83
C ILE A 377 0.82 5.49 -5.52
N GLY A 378 -0.25 5.01 -4.87
CA GLY A 378 -0.78 5.37 -3.55
C GLY A 378 0.30 5.82 -2.55
N ARG A 379 1.15 4.87 -2.18
CA ARG A 379 2.21 5.03 -1.18
C ARG A 379 3.30 6.05 -1.55
N TRP A 380 3.58 6.26 -2.84
CA TRP A 380 4.68 7.13 -3.31
C TRP A 380 4.37 8.62 -3.20
N SER A 381 3.12 9.00 -3.03
CA SER A 381 2.75 10.43 -2.97
C SER A 381 3.20 11.12 -1.68
N MET A 382 3.74 10.38 -0.70
CA MET A 382 4.25 10.92 0.55
C MET A 382 5.71 11.43 0.44
N VAL A 383 6.41 11.13 -0.67
CA VAL A 383 7.83 11.50 -0.88
C VAL A 383 8.08 12.98 -0.56
N ASP A 384 7.23 13.87 -1.05
CA ASP A 384 7.51 15.31 -0.97
C ASP A 384 7.40 15.88 0.45
N ILE A 385 6.53 15.30 1.29
CA ILE A 385 6.43 15.68 2.69
C ILE A 385 7.73 15.31 3.41
N PHE A 386 8.30 14.15 3.08
CA PHE A 386 9.62 13.77 3.58
C PHE A 386 10.71 14.69 3.06
N VAL A 387 10.65 15.11 1.79
CA VAL A 387 11.62 16.07 1.22
C VAL A 387 11.58 17.39 2.01
N VAL A 388 10.40 17.98 2.21
CA VAL A 388 10.25 19.23 2.98
C VAL A 388 10.74 19.06 4.41
N ALA A 389 10.38 17.96 5.06
CA ALA A 389 10.78 17.71 6.45
C ALA A 389 12.30 17.58 6.60
N ILE A 390 12.95 16.86 5.68
CA ILE A 390 14.41 16.69 5.67
C ILE A 390 15.09 18.01 5.36
N LEU A 391 14.66 18.76 4.34
CA LEU A 391 15.25 20.05 4.00
C LEU A 391 15.14 21.08 5.15
N ALA A 392 13.97 21.15 5.80
CA ALA A 392 13.74 22.01 6.96
C ALA A 392 14.64 21.63 8.15
N ALA A 393 14.91 20.35 8.33
CA ALA A 393 15.85 19.89 9.36
C ALA A 393 17.30 20.20 8.98
N LEU A 394 17.69 19.98 7.71
CA LEU A 394 19.06 20.14 7.20
C LEU A 394 19.58 21.58 7.26
N ILE A 395 18.74 22.56 6.92
CA ILE A 395 19.22 23.94 6.69
C ILE A 395 19.13 24.83 7.94
N ARG A 396 18.39 24.40 8.99
CA ARG A 396 18.37 25.11 10.29
C ARG A 396 19.75 25.23 10.96
N ALA A 397 20.72 24.49 10.46
CA ALA A 397 22.07 24.41 10.96
C ALA A 397 22.98 25.60 10.62
N ASP A 398 22.59 26.45 9.68
CA ASP A 398 23.38 27.62 9.29
C ASP A 398 22.72 28.91 9.83
N ALA A 399 23.52 29.78 10.44
CA ALA A 399 23.02 31.01 11.08
C ALA A 399 22.64 32.11 10.07
N LEU A 400 22.95 31.92 8.78
CA LEU A 400 22.76 32.90 7.70
C LEU A 400 21.55 32.61 6.80
N MET A 401 21.08 31.36 6.75
CA MET A 401 19.98 30.90 5.89
C MET A 401 19.07 29.94 6.67
N THR A 402 17.78 30.23 6.73
CA THR A 402 16.80 29.33 7.37
C THR A 402 15.71 28.94 6.37
N ILE A 403 15.44 27.64 6.24
CA ILE A 403 14.27 27.14 5.52
C ILE A 403 13.23 26.72 6.52
N THR A 404 12.07 27.37 6.48
CA THR A 404 10.92 27.00 7.30
C THR A 404 9.86 26.34 6.42
N PRO A 405 9.23 25.25 6.90
CA PRO A 405 8.13 24.63 6.17
C PRO A 405 6.93 25.59 6.13
N GLY A 406 6.40 25.81 4.94
CA GLY A 406 5.25 26.68 4.73
C GLY A 406 3.91 25.96 4.97
N PRO A 407 2.80 26.71 5.00
CA PRO A 407 1.46 26.16 5.26
C PRO A 407 0.99 25.15 4.19
N ALA A 408 1.57 25.18 2.99
CA ALA A 408 1.24 24.19 1.96
C ALA A 408 1.63 22.76 2.37
N ALA A 409 2.61 22.58 3.27
CA ALA A 409 3.03 21.25 3.72
C ALA A 409 1.89 20.47 4.37
N LEU A 410 1.08 21.12 5.21
CA LEU A 410 -0.08 20.50 5.85
C LEU A 410 -1.22 20.24 4.86
N ALA A 411 -1.48 21.18 3.95
CA ALA A 411 -2.47 21.01 2.89
C ALA A 411 -2.11 19.82 1.98
N PHE A 412 -0.84 19.73 1.57
CA PHE A 412 -0.31 18.64 0.76
C PHE A 412 -0.38 17.30 1.51
N ALA A 413 0.02 17.27 2.80
CA ALA A 413 -0.15 16.08 3.63
C ALA A 413 -1.60 15.61 3.72
N SER A 414 -2.54 16.54 3.81
CA SER A 414 -3.97 16.23 3.82
C SER A 414 -4.41 15.60 2.50
N VAL A 415 -3.96 16.10 1.34
CA VAL A 415 -4.23 15.49 0.02
C VAL A 415 -3.75 14.03 -0.02
N VAL A 416 -2.52 13.77 0.42
CA VAL A 416 -1.94 12.43 0.39
C VAL A 416 -2.73 11.47 1.28
N VAL A 417 -3.04 11.87 2.52
CA VAL A 417 -3.79 11.04 3.45
C VAL A 417 -5.22 10.80 2.96
N LEU A 418 -5.91 11.84 2.48
CA LEU A 418 -7.29 11.74 1.98
C LEU A 418 -7.38 10.87 0.73
N THR A 419 -6.47 11.01 -0.23
CA THR A 419 -6.43 10.14 -1.43
C THR A 419 -6.11 8.69 -1.09
N MET A 420 -5.22 8.44 -0.12
CA MET A 420 -4.94 7.08 0.36
C MET A 420 -6.17 6.45 1.04
N LEU A 421 -6.86 7.21 1.91
CA LEU A 421 -8.10 6.76 2.53
C LEU A 421 -9.22 6.54 1.51
N ALA A 422 -9.29 7.36 0.46
CA ALA A 422 -10.26 7.21 -0.64
C ALA A 422 -10.05 5.89 -1.38
N ALA A 423 -8.79 5.54 -1.68
CA ALA A 423 -8.43 4.27 -2.30
C ALA A 423 -8.75 3.08 -1.40
N ILE A 424 -8.42 3.13 -0.11
CA ILE A 424 -8.71 2.06 0.86
C ILE A 424 -10.23 1.84 1.05
N THR A 425 -11.02 2.91 0.95
CA THR A 425 -12.48 2.87 1.14
C THR A 425 -13.23 2.40 -0.12
N PHE A 426 -12.59 2.48 -1.29
CA PHE A 426 -13.17 2.02 -2.55
C PHE A 426 -13.25 0.49 -2.58
N ASP A 427 -14.43 -0.07 -2.86
CA ASP A 427 -14.62 -1.52 -2.96
C ASP A 427 -14.35 -1.99 -4.40
N PRO A 428 -13.21 -2.66 -4.69
CA PRO A 428 -12.88 -3.10 -6.05
C PRO A 428 -13.88 -4.11 -6.62
N ARG A 429 -14.68 -4.78 -5.78
CA ARG A 429 -15.69 -5.75 -6.22
C ARG A 429 -16.79 -5.11 -7.07
N LEU A 430 -17.05 -3.82 -6.89
CA LEU A 430 -18.00 -3.04 -7.69
C LEU A 430 -17.59 -2.97 -9.17
N LEU A 431 -16.30 -3.11 -9.48
CA LEU A 431 -15.81 -3.08 -10.87
C LEU A 431 -16.19 -4.33 -11.68
N TRP A 432 -16.59 -5.40 -11.00
CA TRP A 432 -16.87 -6.73 -11.56
C TRP A 432 -18.35 -7.11 -11.56
N GLU A 433 -19.22 -6.23 -11.06
CA GLU A 433 -20.65 -6.44 -11.07
C GLU A 433 -21.21 -6.14 -12.46
N THR A 434 -21.86 -7.14 -13.04
CA THR A 434 -22.85 -6.95 -14.09
C THR A 434 -24.20 -6.81 -13.39
N PRO A 435 -24.93 -5.68 -13.54
CA PRO A 435 -26.28 -5.62 -13.02
C PRO A 435 -27.12 -6.70 -13.69
N VAL A 436 -27.98 -7.32 -12.89
CA VAL A 436 -29.07 -8.17 -13.38
C VAL A 436 -29.90 -7.27 -14.31
N PRO A 437 -30.18 -7.67 -15.56
CA PRO A 437 -31.09 -6.89 -16.40
C PRO A 437 -32.40 -6.72 -15.64
N GLU A 438 -32.90 -5.48 -15.54
CA GLU A 438 -34.26 -5.25 -15.07
C GLU A 438 -35.18 -6.16 -15.91
N PRO A 439 -36.09 -6.92 -15.28
CA PRO A 439 -37.03 -7.74 -16.03
C PRO A 439 -37.76 -6.79 -16.98
N SER A 440 -37.64 -7.03 -18.29
CA SER A 440 -38.32 -6.19 -19.25
C SER A 440 -39.81 -6.23 -18.94
N ASP A 441 -40.49 -5.08 -18.99
CA ASP A 441 -41.95 -4.91 -18.79
C ASP A 441 -42.82 -5.87 -19.64
N LYS A 442 -42.22 -6.67 -20.53
CA LYS A 442 -42.89 -7.74 -21.29
C LYS A 442 -43.15 -9.00 -20.48
N GLU A 443 -42.36 -9.32 -19.44
CA GLU A 443 -42.61 -10.49 -18.58
C GLU A 443 -43.60 -10.19 -17.45
N ALA A 444 -43.69 -8.94 -16.98
CA ALA A 444 -44.69 -8.50 -16.00
C ALA A 444 -46.13 -8.44 -16.56
N ARG A 445 -46.30 -8.49 -17.88
CA ARG A 445 -47.61 -8.52 -18.55
C ARG A 445 -48.13 -9.94 -18.83
N HIS A 446 -47.35 -10.98 -18.53
CA HIS A 446 -47.72 -12.39 -18.73
C HIS A 446 -47.76 -13.22 -17.44
N ALA A 447 -47.66 -12.58 -16.26
CA ALA A 447 -47.84 -13.19 -14.96
C ALA A 447 -49.21 -12.86 -14.35
#